data_AF-A0A480BQ79-F1
#
_entry.id   AF-A0A480BQ79-F1
#
_cell.length_a   1.000
_cell.length_b   1.000
_cell.length_c   1.000
_cell.angle_alpha   90.00
_cell.angle_beta   90.00
_cell.angle_gamma   90.00
#
_symmetry.space_group_name_H-M   'P 1'
#
loop_
_entity.id
_entity.type
_entity.pdbx_description
1 polymer ?
#
loop_
_entity_poly.entity_id
_entity_poly.type
_entity_poly.pdbx_seq_one_letter_code
_entity_poly.pdbx_strand_id
1 'polypeptide(L)' 'LEHGADQAAAVRGLLARAGFVDVASHTDLAGRPRVTLGHLPCTN' A
#
# COMPACT_ATOMS: atom_id res chain seq x y z
N LEU A 1 -3.44 2.83 -3.67
CA LEU A 1 -4.78 2.45 -3.18
C LEU A 1 -5.07 3.23 -1.90
N GLU A 2 -6.07 4.09 -1.93
CA GLU A 2 -6.54 4.80 -0.74
C GLU A 2 -7.39 3.86 0.14
N HIS A 3 -7.31 4.00 1.47
CA HIS A 3 -8.00 3.12 2.42
C HIS A 3 -8.19 3.79 3.80
N GLY A 4 -9.13 3.29 4.61
CA GLY A 4 -9.34 3.69 6.00
C GLY A 4 -8.08 3.62 6.87
N ALA A 5 -8.03 4.41 7.95
CA ALA A 5 -6.83 4.56 8.79
C ALA A 5 -6.30 3.22 9.34
N ASP A 6 -7.18 2.28 9.66
CA ASP A 6 -6.83 0.98 10.23
C ASP A 6 -6.58 -0.11 9.17
N GLN A 7 -6.71 0.21 7.89
CA GLN A 7 -6.69 -0.79 6.82
C GLN A 7 -5.32 -0.97 6.17
N ALA A 8 -4.30 -0.21 6.59
CA ALA A 8 -2.97 -0.22 5.97
C ALA A 8 -2.37 -1.63 5.88
N ALA A 9 -2.36 -2.39 6.98
CA ALA A 9 -1.81 -3.75 7.00
C ALA A 9 -2.55 -4.70 6.04
N ALA A 10 -3.89 -4.65 6.03
CA ALA A 10 -4.71 -5.49 5.16
C ALA A 10 -4.45 -5.18 3.68
N VAL A 11 -4.39 -3.89 3.33
CA VAL A 11 -4.13 -3.43 1.96
C VAL A 11 -2.72 -3.77 1.50
N ARG A 12 -1.70 -3.59 2.35
CA ARG A 12 -0.32 -4.02 2.05
C ARG A 12 -0.27 -5.51 1.73
N GLY A 13 -0.98 -6.33 2.50
CA GLY A 13 -1.10 -7.76 2.24
C GLY A 13 -1.79 -8.09 0.91
N LEU A 14 -2.83 -7.34 0.53
CA LEU A 14 -3.51 -7.50 -0.75
C LEU A 14 -2.59 -7.15 -1.93
N LEU A 15 -1.85 -6.04 -1.85
CA LEU A 15 -0.93 -5.63 -2.91
C LEU A 15 0.24 -6.63 -3.06
N ALA A 16 0.82 -7.08 -1.94
CA ALA A 16 1.88 -8.09 -1.97
C ALA A 16 1.39 -9.41 -2.60
N ARG A 17 0.19 -9.88 -2.24
CA ARG A 17 -0.42 -11.08 -2.86
C ARG A 17 -0.74 -10.89 -4.35
N ALA A 18 -1.02 -9.67 -4.77
CA ALA A 18 -1.23 -9.32 -6.17
C ALA A 18 0.07 -9.15 -6.98
N GLY A 19 1.24 -9.38 -6.37
CA GLY A 19 2.54 -9.33 -7.03
C GLY A 19 3.20 -7.95 -7.07
N PHE A 20 2.66 -6.96 -6.33
CA PHE A 20 3.32 -5.67 -6.19
C PHE A 20 4.54 -5.80 -5.26
N VAL A 21 5.63 -5.14 -5.64
CA VAL A 21 6.87 -5.00 -4.86
C VAL A 21 6.99 -3.57 -4.31
N ASP A 22 7.93 -3.38 -3.37
CA ASP A 22 8.16 -2.12 -2.65
C ASP A 22 6.90 -1.50 -2.05
N VAL A 23 6.09 -2.36 -1.43
CA VAL A 23 4.78 -1.97 -0.89
C VAL A 23 4.93 -1.15 0.41
N ALA A 24 4.51 0.11 0.35
CA ALA A 24 4.60 1.08 1.45
C ALA A 24 3.29 1.86 1.68
N SER A 25 3.02 2.22 2.94
CA SER A 25 1.89 3.06 3.33
C SER A 25 2.36 4.45 3.73
N HIS A 26 1.64 5.48 3.29
CA HIS A 26 1.89 6.89 3.57
C HIS A 26 0.73 7.47 4.39
N THR A 27 1.07 8.43 5.25
CA THR A 27 0.12 9.12 6.10
C THR A 27 -0.38 10.40 5.44
N ASP A 28 -1.58 10.83 5.81
CA ASP A 28 -2.06 12.19 5.54
C ASP A 28 -1.38 13.22 6.47
N LEU A 29 -1.82 14.48 6.38
CA LEU A 29 -1.33 15.59 7.21
C LEU A 29 -1.68 15.43 8.71
N ALA A 30 -2.66 14.59 9.05
CA ALA A 30 -3.01 14.26 10.42
C ALA A 30 -2.23 13.04 10.96
N GLY A 31 -1.27 12.52 10.18
CA GLY A 31 -0.45 11.37 10.57
C GLY A 31 -1.18 10.02 10.48
N ARG A 32 -2.35 9.96 9.83
CA ARG A 32 -3.12 8.72 9.70
C ARG A 32 -2.77 8.02 8.39
N PRO A 33 -2.51 6.70 8.38
CA PRO A 33 -2.29 5.97 7.13
C PRO A 33 -3.48 6.16 6.19
N ARG A 34 -3.25 6.63 4.97
CA ARG A 34 -4.33 6.86 3.98
C ARG A 34 -4.10 6.20 2.65
N VAL A 35 -2.84 6.08 2.22
CA VAL A 35 -2.53 5.56 0.90
C VAL A 35 -1.47 4.48 1.03
N THR A 36 -1.72 3.32 0.43
CA THR A 36 -0.69 2.30 0.22
C THR A 36 -0.40 2.18 -1.27
N LEU A 37 0.88 2.16 -1.63
CA LEU A 37 1.36 2.01 -3.01
C LEU A 37 2.42 0.92 -3.09
N GLY A 38 2.72 0.53 -4.33
CA GLY A 38 3.77 -0.39 -4.74
C GLY A 38 3.80 -0.38 -6.27
N HIS A 39 4.69 -1.14 -6.88
CA HIS A 39 4.73 -1.31 -8.34
C HIS A 39 4.83 -2.78 -8.73
N LEU A 40 4.35 -3.14 -9.92
CA LEU A 40 4.62 -4.46 -10.47
C LEU A 40 6.06 -4.51 -10.97
N PRO A 41 6.78 -5.63 -10.79
CA PRO A 41 8.09 -5.81 -11.37
C PRO A 41 8.04 -5.63 -12.89
N CYS A 42 8.98 -4.88 -13.44
CA CYS A 42 9.21 -4.89 -14.88
C CYS A 42 9.97 -6.17 -15.23
N THR A 43 9.28 -7.19 -15.73
CA THR A 43 9.92 -8.36 -16.34
C THR A 43 10.35 -8.04 -17.76
N ASN A 44 11.61 -8.31 -18.06
CA ASN A 44 12.22 -8.19 -19.40
C ASN A 44 11.92 -9.41 -20.26
#